data_AF-A0A2E8VT86-F1
#
_entry.id   AF-A0A2E8VT86-F1
#
_cell.length_a   1.000
_cell.length_b   1.000
_cell.length_c   1.000
_cell.angle_alpha   90.00
_cell.angle_beta   90.00
_cell.angle_gamma   90.00
#
_symmetry.space_group_name_H-M   'P 1'
#
loop_
_entity.id
_entity.type
_entity.pdbx_description
1 polymer ?
#
loop_
_entity_poly.entity_id
_entity_poly.type
_entity_poly.pdbx_seq_one_letter_code
_entity_poly.pdbx_strand_id
1 'polypeptide(L)'
;MANHDPLTGLPNMRVMEIRAKQAFAMAKCGQARPALFIDLDHFKPVNDELGHDVGDMLLKEASARMRTMLREGDSLVRSGGDEFLVLLTHFNDEGDVLSVAEKIRNAVVRPFKLGVAECSIGIAFYPDGDDLQSLSRLADNAMYGVKRSGKNGIRIWRNEDAEVLPDYSRAEG
;
A
#
# COMPACT_ATOMS: atom_id res chain seq x y z
N MET A 1 -17.87 -6.01 -15.47
CA MET A 1 -16.83 -5.94 -14.41
C MET A 1 -16.98 -4.60 -13.70
N ALA A 2 -17.58 -4.56 -12.51
CA ALA A 2 -17.85 -3.29 -11.81
C ALA A 2 -17.08 -3.12 -10.49
N ASN A 3 -16.49 -4.21 -9.96
CA ASN A 3 -15.95 -4.26 -8.59
C ASN A 3 -14.49 -4.77 -8.51
N HIS A 4 -13.84 -5.04 -9.63
CA HIS A 4 -12.48 -5.61 -9.67
C HIS A 4 -11.58 -4.83 -10.64
N ASP A 5 -10.30 -4.77 -10.31
CA ASP A 5 -9.23 -4.32 -11.21
C ASP A 5 -9.03 -5.36 -12.33
N PRO A 6 -9.09 -4.97 -13.61
CA PRO A 6 -9.06 -5.92 -14.73
C PRO A 6 -7.69 -6.60 -14.90
N LEU A 7 -6.61 -6.00 -14.40
CA LEU A 7 -5.26 -6.52 -14.56
C LEU A 7 -4.94 -7.58 -13.51
N THR A 8 -5.18 -7.27 -12.24
CA THR A 8 -4.78 -8.10 -11.08
C THR A 8 -5.92 -8.98 -10.55
N GLY A 9 -7.17 -8.65 -10.88
CA GLY A 9 -8.36 -9.32 -10.32
C GLY A 9 -8.68 -8.93 -8.87
N LEU A 10 -7.86 -8.07 -8.24
CA LEU A 10 -8.13 -7.51 -6.92
C LEU A 10 -9.46 -6.73 -6.93
N PRO A 11 -10.11 -6.55 -5.76
CA PRO A 11 -11.17 -5.55 -5.65
C PRO A 11 -10.68 -4.17 -6.14
N ASN A 12 -11.58 -3.37 -6.70
CA ASN A 12 -11.25 -2.00 -7.09
C ASN A 12 -11.41 -1.01 -5.92
N MET A 13 -10.95 0.22 -6.13
CA MET A 13 -10.97 1.26 -5.10
C MET A 13 -12.36 1.53 -4.52
N ARG A 14 -13.43 1.41 -5.32
CA ARG A 14 -14.82 1.53 -4.85
C ARG A 14 -15.15 0.51 -3.77
N VAL A 15 -14.70 -0.74 -3.90
CA VAL A 15 -14.92 -1.76 -2.87
C VAL A 15 -14.11 -1.46 -1.61
N MET A 16 -12.87 -0.96 -1.77
CA MET A 16 -12.05 -0.54 -0.63
C MET A 16 -12.70 0.58 0.17
N GLU A 17 -13.23 1.62 -0.49
CA GLU A 17 -13.93 2.73 0.17
C GLU A 17 -15.12 2.27 1.00
N ILE A 18 -15.91 1.32 0.48
CA ILE A 18 -17.05 0.75 1.21
C ILE A 18 -16.56 0.01 2.46
N ARG A 19 -15.52 -0.83 2.32
CA ARG A 19 -14.95 -1.59 3.44
C ARG A 19 -14.29 -0.70 4.48
N ALA A 20 -13.60 0.35 4.05
CA ALA A 20 -12.99 1.34 4.94
C ALA A 20 -14.05 2.07 5.76
N LYS A 21 -15.12 2.58 5.11
CA LYS A 21 -16.25 3.20 5.81
C LYS A 21 -16.86 2.28 6.86
N GLN A 22 -17.04 1.00 6.53
CA GLN A 22 -17.53 0.01 7.50
C GLN A 22 -16.53 -0.20 8.65
N ALA A 23 -15.25 -0.37 8.36
CA ALA A 23 -14.21 -0.59 9.37
C ALA A 23 -14.02 0.60 10.32
N PHE A 24 -14.13 1.83 9.81
CA PHE A 24 -14.05 3.06 10.60
C PHE A 24 -15.32 3.26 11.44
N ALA A 25 -16.50 3.02 10.87
CA ALA A 25 -17.76 3.09 11.63
C ALA A 25 -17.83 2.04 12.76
N MET A 26 -17.17 0.88 12.58
CA MET A 26 -17.06 -0.15 13.60
C MET A 26 -15.93 0.09 14.62
N ALA A 27 -15.02 1.02 14.35
CA ALA A 27 -13.96 1.36 15.29
C ALA A 27 -14.57 2.09 16.49
N LYS A 28 -14.45 1.49 17.68
CA LYS A 28 -14.81 2.20 18.91
C LYS A 28 -13.82 3.34 19.16
N CYS A 29 -14.19 4.33 19.98
CA CYS A 29 -13.28 5.38 20.40
C CYS A 29 -11.95 4.77 20.92
N GLY A 30 -10.83 5.14 20.30
CA GLY A 30 -9.50 4.61 20.59
C GLY A 30 -9.08 3.34 19.83
N GLN A 31 -9.92 2.77 18.97
CA GLN A 31 -9.52 1.65 18.10
C GLN A 31 -8.95 2.15 16.79
N ALA A 32 -7.68 1.83 16.54
CA ALA A 32 -7.03 2.21 15.31
C ALA A 32 -7.42 1.30 14.13
N ARG A 33 -7.27 1.81 12.90
CA ARG A 33 -7.32 1.01 11.66
C ARG A 33 -6.11 1.33 10.79
N PRO A 34 -5.17 0.37 10.61
CA PRO A 34 -3.97 0.59 9.82
C PRO A 34 -4.29 0.55 8.33
N ALA A 35 -3.83 1.55 7.60
CA ALA A 35 -3.75 1.56 6.15
C ALA A 35 -2.28 1.56 5.73
N LEU A 36 -1.92 0.70 4.79
CA LEU A 36 -0.58 0.63 4.22
C LEU A 36 -0.66 1.05 2.75
N PHE A 37 0.15 2.03 2.37
CA PHE A 37 0.36 2.42 0.98
C PHE A 37 1.68 1.81 0.51
N ILE A 38 1.64 1.13 -0.63
CA ILE A 38 2.76 0.34 -1.15
C ILE A 38 3.01 0.77 -2.58
N ASP A 39 4.27 1.03 -2.92
CA ASP A 39 4.71 1.36 -4.27
C ASP A 39 5.84 0.41 -4.68
N LEU A 40 5.79 -0.13 -5.90
CA LEU A 40 6.86 -0.99 -6.41
C LEU A 40 8.03 -0.13 -6.88
N ASP A 41 9.15 -0.27 -6.18
CA ASP A 41 10.33 0.50 -6.51
C ASP A 41 10.87 0.10 -7.89
N HIS A 42 11.23 1.11 -8.70
CA HIS A 42 11.83 0.92 -10.02
C HIS A 42 10.90 0.23 -11.06
N PHE A 43 9.58 0.32 -10.91
CA PHE A 43 8.64 -0.24 -11.88
C PHE A 43 8.73 0.39 -13.28
N LYS A 44 8.91 1.71 -13.39
CA LYS A 44 9.03 2.38 -14.69
C LYS A 44 10.19 1.85 -15.55
N PRO A 45 11.43 1.71 -15.04
CA PRO A 45 12.50 1.00 -15.74
C PRO A 45 12.13 -0.40 -16.25
N VAL A 46 11.35 -1.18 -15.50
CA VAL A 46 10.89 -2.51 -15.97
C VAL A 46 10.04 -2.38 -17.23
N ASN A 47 9.10 -1.42 -17.27
CA ASN A 47 8.31 -1.16 -18.47
C ASN A 47 9.16 -0.66 -19.64
N ASP A 48 10.09 0.25 -19.37
CA ASP A 48 10.92 0.89 -20.39
C ASP A 48 11.93 -0.09 -21.01
N GLU A 49 12.48 -1.01 -20.22
CA GLU A 49 13.52 -1.96 -20.65
C GLU A 49 12.97 -3.30 -21.13
N LEU A 50 11.91 -3.81 -20.48
CA LEU A 50 11.38 -5.16 -20.72
C LEU A 50 9.99 -5.17 -21.34
N GLY A 51 9.35 -4.00 -21.46
CA GLY A 51 8.03 -3.81 -22.06
C GLY A 51 6.88 -3.95 -21.07
N HIS A 52 5.75 -3.33 -21.42
CA HIS A 52 4.54 -3.29 -20.60
C HIS A 52 3.98 -4.68 -20.27
N ASP A 53 4.11 -5.67 -21.16
CA ASP A 53 3.64 -7.03 -20.88
C ASP A 53 4.37 -7.65 -19.67
N VAL A 54 5.67 -7.36 -19.52
CA VAL A 54 6.48 -7.82 -18.37
C VAL A 54 6.08 -7.06 -17.10
N GLY A 55 5.85 -5.75 -17.20
CA GLY A 55 5.32 -4.95 -16.09
C GLY A 55 3.96 -5.46 -15.61
N ASP A 56 3.05 -5.79 -16.52
CA ASP A 56 1.75 -6.36 -16.22
C ASP A 56 1.85 -7.73 -15.52
N MET A 57 2.79 -8.57 -15.95
CA MET A 57 3.08 -9.84 -15.27
C MET A 57 3.62 -9.61 -13.87
N LEU A 58 4.52 -8.63 -13.69
CA LEU A 58 5.05 -8.25 -12.39
C LEU A 58 3.95 -7.77 -11.44
N LEU A 59 3.03 -6.90 -11.90
CA LEU A 59 1.88 -6.43 -11.11
C LEU A 59 0.96 -7.58 -10.68
N LYS A 60 0.71 -8.54 -11.58
CA LYS A 60 -0.10 -9.73 -11.28
C LYS A 60 0.58 -10.61 -10.23
N GLU A 61 1.88 -10.85 -10.37
CA GLU A 61 2.59 -11.71 -9.43
C GLU A 61 2.78 -11.02 -8.07
N ALA A 62 3.12 -9.73 -8.05
CA ALA A 62 3.25 -8.94 -6.83
C ALA A 62 1.92 -8.91 -6.06
N SER A 63 0.80 -8.59 -6.72
CA SER A 63 -0.53 -8.57 -6.09
C SER A 63 -0.93 -9.95 -5.53
N ALA A 64 -0.64 -11.04 -6.26
CA ALA A 64 -0.89 -12.39 -5.77
C ALA A 64 -0.06 -12.70 -4.51
N ARG A 65 1.24 -12.37 -4.51
CA ARG A 65 2.12 -12.57 -3.35
C ARG A 65 1.67 -11.75 -2.14
N MET A 66 1.37 -10.47 -2.33
CA MET A 66 0.83 -9.61 -1.27
C MET A 66 -0.45 -10.21 -0.69
N ARG A 67 -1.38 -10.66 -1.54
CA ARG A 67 -2.65 -11.25 -1.09
C ARG A 67 -2.44 -12.47 -0.19
N THR A 68 -1.44 -13.32 -0.45
CA THR A 68 -1.15 -14.49 0.39
C THR A 68 -0.62 -14.14 1.78
N MET A 69 -0.13 -12.91 1.99
CA MET A 69 0.35 -12.44 3.29
C MET A 69 -0.79 -11.85 4.15
N LEU A 70 -1.96 -11.63 3.55
CA LEU A 70 -3.12 -11.01 4.19
C LEU A 70 -4.13 -12.05 4.65
N ARG A 71 -4.83 -11.77 5.74
CA ARG A 71 -5.85 -12.67 6.29
C ARG A 71 -7.19 -12.45 5.60
N GLU A 72 -8.12 -13.36 5.87
CA GLU A 72 -9.52 -13.11 5.56
C GLU A 72 -10.02 -11.89 6.35
N GLY A 73 -10.76 -10.99 5.69
CA GLY A 73 -11.17 -9.70 6.24
C GLY A 73 -10.28 -8.52 5.83
N ASP A 74 -8.97 -8.74 5.66
CA ASP A 74 -8.07 -7.71 5.17
C ASP A 74 -8.35 -7.40 3.69
N SER A 75 -8.18 -6.13 3.33
CA SER A 75 -8.44 -5.64 1.98
C SER A 75 -7.14 -5.21 1.31
N LEU A 76 -7.02 -5.53 0.03
CA LEU A 76 -5.92 -5.15 -0.85
C LEU A 76 -6.52 -4.70 -2.17
N VAL A 77 -6.12 -3.53 -2.65
CA VAL A 77 -6.51 -3.00 -3.96
C VAL A 77 -5.29 -2.41 -4.67
N ARG A 78 -5.34 -2.37 -6.00
CA ARG A 78 -4.43 -1.54 -6.81
C ARG A 78 -5.07 -0.15 -6.95
N SER A 79 -4.39 0.89 -6.49
CA SER A 79 -4.89 2.28 -6.59
C SER A 79 -4.69 2.85 -8.00
N GLY A 80 -3.58 2.48 -8.64
CA GLY A 80 -3.20 2.89 -9.99
C GLY A 80 -1.76 2.47 -10.27
N GLY A 81 -1.35 2.42 -11.54
CA GLY A 81 0.04 2.06 -11.90
C GLY A 81 0.55 0.82 -11.16
N ASP A 82 1.58 1.04 -10.35
CA ASP A 82 2.31 0.13 -9.47
C ASP A 82 2.06 0.34 -7.97
N GLU A 83 1.02 1.10 -7.65
CA GLU A 83 0.62 1.43 -6.29
C GLU A 83 -0.50 0.51 -5.78
N PHE A 84 -0.38 0.13 -4.51
CA PHE A 84 -1.34 -0.71 -3.80
C PHE A 84 -1.71 -0.12 -2.45
N LEU A 85 -2.96 -0.33 -2.06
CA LEU A 85 -3.48 0.06 -0.75
C LEU A 85 -3.99 -1.17 -0.01
N VAL A 86 -3.55 -1.32 1.24
CA VAL A 86 -4.01 -2.36 2.16
C VAL A 86 -4.72 -1.72 3.34
N LEU A 87 -5.85 -2.31 3.74
CA LEU A 87 -6.54 -1.99 4.99
C LEU A 87 -6.56 -3.23 5.87
N LEU A 88 -5.92 -3.13 7.03
CA LEU A 88 -5.90 -4.21 8.02
C LEU A 88 -7.08 -4.11 8.96
N THR A 89 -7.72 -5.24 9.21
CA THR A 89 -8.91 -5.32 10.06
C THR A 89 -8.64 -6.00 11.40
N HIS A 90 -7.56 -6.79 11.49
CA HIS A 90 -7.19 -7.57 12.66
C HIS A 90 -5.72 -7.39 13.02
N PHE A 91 -5.45 -6.72 14.14
CA PHE A 91 -4.14 -6.52 14.73
C PHE A 91 -4.31 -6.25 16.24
N ASN A 92 -3.30 -6.55 17.05
CA ASN A 92 -3.34 -6.25 18.49
C ASN A 92 -2.59 -4.95 18.82
N ASP A 93 -1.48 -4.72 18.14
CA ASP A 93 -0.61 -3.56 18.35
C ASP A 93 0.11 -3.15 17.04
N GLU A 94 0.90 -2.09 17.12
CA GLU A 94 1.70 -1.59 16.00
C GLU A 94 2.74 -2.61 15.51
N GLY A 95 3.25 -3.47 16.39
CA GLY A 95 4.21 -4.52 16.05
C GLY A 95 3.60 -5.57 15.12
N ASP A 96 2.33 -5.94 15.34
CA ASP A 96 1.59 -6.81 14.42
C ASP A 96 1.48 -6.20 13.01
N VAL A 97 1.22 -4.90 12.93
CA VAL A 97 1.09 -4.17 11.65
C VAL A 97 2.43 -4.14 10.92
N LEU A 98 3.52 -3.82 11.64
CA LEU A 98 4.87 -3.86 11.10
C LEU A 98 5.25 -5.27 10.64
N SER A 99 4.86 -6.30 11.38
CA SER A 99 5.09 -7.71 10.98
C SER A 99 4.38 -8.04 9.67
N VAL A 100 3.15 -7.58 9.47
CA VAL A 100 2.42 -7.77 8.20
C VAL A 100 3.10 -6.99 7.06
N ALA A 101 3.49 -5.74 7.30
CA ALA A 101 4.19 -4.93 6.32
C ALA A 101 5.53 -5.56 5.91
N GLU A 102 6.31 -6.10 6.86
CA GLU A 102 7.54 -6.83 6.57
C GLU A 102 7.29 -8.13 5.80
N LYS A 103 6.23 -8.88 6.12
CA LYS A 103 5.86 -10.07 5.34
C LYS A 103 5.53 -9.71 3.90
N ILE A 104 4.81 -8.61 3.69
CA ILE A 104 4.51 -8.09 2.35
C ILE A 104 5.80 -7.70 1.63
N ARG A 105 6.64 -6.86 2.24
CA ARG A 105 7.92 -6.41 1.65
C ARG A 105 8.79 -7.60 1.26
N ASN A 106 8.99 -8.55 2.17
CA ASN A 106 9.78 -9.75 1.92
C ASN A 106 9.15 -10.68 0.87
N ALA A 107 7.82 -10.70 0.71
CA ALA A 107 7.17 -11.46 -0.35
C ALA A 107 7.39 -10.82 -1.72
N VAL A 108 7.35 -9.48 -1.80
CA VAL A 108 7.65 -8.74 -3.04
C VAL A 108 9.11 -8.93 -3.44
N VAL A 109 10.05 -8.78 -2.51
CA VAL A 109 11.51 -8.87 -2.79
C VAL A 109 11.98 -10.26 -3.27
N ARG A 110 11.17 -11.31 -3.09
CA ARG A 110 11.54 -12.63 -3.64
C ARG A 110 11.75 -12.52 -5.16
N PRO A 111 12.78 -13.18 -5.72
CA PRO A 111 13.00 -13.17 -7.17
C PRO A 111 11.72 -13.55 -7.93
N PHE A 112 11.33 -12.70 -8.87
CA PHE A 112 10.34 -13.04 -9.89
C PHE A 112 11.05 -13.82 -10.99
N LYS A 113 10.30 -14.61 -11.75
CA LYS A 113 10.86 -15.24 -12.96
C LYS A 113 11.38 -14.21 -13.97
N LEU A 114 10.90 -12.97 -13.86
CA LEU A 114 11.15 -11.86 -14.78
C LEU A 114 12.06 -10.77 -14.19
N GLY A 115 12.59 -10.94 -12.98
CA GLY A 115 13.48 -9.93 -12.34
C GLY A 115 13.40 -9.91 -10.81
N VAL A 116 13.98 -8.89 -10.20
CA VAL A 116 13.80 -8.57 -8.76
C VAL A 116 12.99 -7.28 -8.68
N ALA A 117 11.99 -7.24 -7.80
CA ALA A 117 11.29 -6.00 -7.50
C ALA A 117 11.36 -5.73 -6.00
N GLU A 118 11.53 -4.48 -5.65
CA GLU A 118 11.46 -4.01 -4.26
C GLU A 118 10.18 -3.20 -4.09
N CYS A 119 9.85 -2.85 -2.85
CA CYS A 119 8.75 -1.95 -2.59
C CYS A 119 9.00 -1.07 -1.38
N SER A 120 8.50 0.16 -1.46
CA SER A 120 8.46 1.11 -0.36
C SER A 120 7.06 1.11 0.25
N ILE A 121 6.98 1.01 1.58
CA ILE A 121 5.71 0.92 2.31
C ILE A 121 5.60 2.06 3.32
N GLY A 122 4.50 2.78 3.27
CA GLY A 122 4.11 3.75 4.29
C GLY A 122 2.84 3.30 4.99
N ILE A 123 2.74 3.59 6.28
CA ILE A 123 1.65 3.13 7.12
C ILE A 123 1.06 4.34 7.84
N ALA A 124 -0.26 4.46 7.86
CA ALA A 124 -0.96 5.42 8.71
C ALA A 124 -2.08 4.72 9.46
N PHE A 125 -2.48 5.30 10.59
CA PHE A 125 -3.51 4.73 11.45
C PHE A 125 -4.71 5.66 11.50
N TYR A 126 -5.90 5.17 11.19
CA TYR A 126 -7.12 5.87 11.64
C TYR A 126 -7.08 5.94 13.17
N PRO A 127 -7.41 7.08 13.82
CA PRO A 127 -7.99 8.29 13.24
C PRO A 127 -6.99 9.44 12.97
N ASP A 128 -5.72 9.19 12.64
CA ASP A 128 -4.81 10.25 12.16
C ASP A 128 -5.34 10.93 10.88
N GLY A 129 -6.12 10.20 10.09
CA GLY A 129 -7.00 10.74 9.05
C GLY A 129 -8.47 10.40 9.32
N ASP A 130 -9.38 11.25 8.84
CA ASP A 130 -10.83 11.14 9.08
C ASP A 130 -11.55 10.17 8.13
N ASP A 131 -10.93 9.88 6.99
CA ASP A 131 -11.45 9.02 5.94
C ASP A 131 -10.34 8.28 5.20
N LEU A 132 -10.72 7.40 4.26
CA LEU A 132 -9.74 6.59 3.53
C LEU A 132 -8.80 7.47 2.70
N GLN A 133 -9.29 8.60 2.17
CA GLN A 133 -8.50 9.47 1.30
C GLN A 133 -7.40 10.18 2.10
N SER A 134 -7.77 10.84 3.19
CA SER A 134 -6.84 11.49 4.11
C SER A 134 -5.86 10.49 4.72
N LEU A 135 -6.34 9.32 5.16
CA LEU A 135 -5.48 8.27 5.70
C LEU A 135 -4.49 7.71 4.66
N SER A 136 -4.95 7.51 3.42
CA SER A 136 -4.07 7.07 2.32
C SER A 136 -3.00 8.12 2.01
N ARG A 137 -3.34 9.42 2.08
CA ARG A 137 -2.36 10.51 1.90
C ARG A 137 -1.29 10.52 2.98
N LEU A 138 -1.66 10.25 4.24
CA LEU A 138 -0.69 10.14 5.33
C LEU A 138 0.25 8.93 5.15
N ALA A 139 -0.31 7.79 4.72
CA ALA A 139 0.47 6.60 4.42
C ALA A 139 1.41 6.83 3.21
N ASP A 140 0.93 7.46 2.14
CA ASP A 140 1.72 7.87 0.97
C ASP A 140 2.89 8.79 1.37
N ASN A 141 2.62 9.79 2.21
CA ASN A 141 3.65 10.67 2.75
C ASN A 141 4.76 9.90 3.51
N ALA A 142 4.38 8.94 4.36
CA ALA A 142 5.34 8.08 5.05
C ALA A 142 6.15 7.22 4.07
N MET A 143 5.50 6.67 3.05
CA MET A 143 6.08 5.86 1.98
C MET A 143 7.09 6.67 1.15
N TYR A 144 6.78 7.93 0.85
CA TYR A 144 7.71 8.85 0.20
C TYR A 144 8.97 9.10 1.04
N GLY A 145 8.81 9.19 2.36
CA GLY A 145 9.93 9.22 3.30
C GLY A 145 10.86 8.00 3.20
N VAL A 146 10.31 6.81 2.92
CA VAL A 146 11.10 5.60 2.63
C VAL A 146 11.85 5.74 1.31
N LYS A 147 11.17 6.18 0.24
CA LYS A 147 11.81 6.36 -1.08
C LYS A 147 13.03 7.29 -1.01
N ARG A 148 12.93 8.37 -0.23
CA ARG A 148 14.04 9.31 0.00
C ARG A 148 15.18 8.74 0.86
N SER A 149 14.88 7.73 1.68
CA SER A 149 15.85 7.11 2.60
C SER A 149 16.55 5.88 2.02
N GLY A 150 16.34 5.59 0.74
CA GLY A 150 16.99 4.47 0.04
C GLY A 150 16.07 3.37 -0.48
N LYS A 151 14.73 3.56 -0.40
CA LYS A 151 13.71 2.61 -0.89
C LYS A 151 13.72 1.28 -0.12
N ASN A 152 12.92 0.29 -0.56
CA ASN A 152 12.85 -1.06 0.01
C ASN A 152 12.71 -1.09 1.54
N GLY A 153 11.78 -0.29 2.07
CA GLY A 153 11.64 -0.09 3.50
C GLY A 153 10.21 0.19 3.93
N ILE A 154 10.06 0.44 5.23
CA ILE A 154 8.77 0.64 5.87
C ILE A 154 8.86 1.86 6.77
N ARG A 155 7.86 2.74 6.72
CA ARG A 155 7.73 3.85 7.66
C ARG A 155 6.29 4.01 8.12
N ILE A 156 6.12 4.27 9.41
CA ILE A 156 4.84 4.69 9.97
C ILE A 156 4.79 6.21 10.01
N TRP A 157 3.69 6.78 9.56
CA TRP A 157 3.34 8.18 9.71
C TRP A 157 3.27 8.54 11.19
N ARG A 158 3.97 9.60 11.58
CA ARG A 158 3.81 10.27 12.87
C ARG A 158 3.35 11.70 12.61
N ASN A 159 2.50 12.25 13.47
CA ASN A 159 2.02 13.63 13.29
C ASN A 159 3.17 14.67 13.30
N GLU A 160 4.30 14.31 13.89
CA GLU A 160 5.57 15.06 13.85
C GLU A 160 6.12 15.21 12.42
N ASP A 161 5.81 14.26 11.53
CA ASP A 161 6.22 14.28 10.12
C ASP A 161 5.49 15.38 9.31
N ALA A 162 4.36 15.90 9.82
CA ALA A 162 3.56 16.94 9.15
C ALA A 162 4.32 18.26 8.98
N GLU A 163 5.27 18.57 9.88
CA GLU A 163 6.06 19.80 9.82
C GLU A 163 7.21 19.72 8.78
N VAL A 164 7.49 18.54 8.24
CA VAL A 164 8.70 18.26 7.43
C VAL A 164 8.36 18.09 5.94
N LEU A 165 7.09 18.10 5.56
CA LEU A 165 6.67 17.88 4.17
C LEU A 165 6.37 19.19 3.42
N PRO A 166 7.13 19.51 2.36
CA PRO A 166 6.67 20.44 1.34
C PRO A 166 5.32 20.01 0.76
N ASP A 167 4.50 20.99 0.35
CA ASP A 167 3.23 20.74 -0.31
C ASP A 167 3.47 20.07 -1.69
N TYR A 168 3.24 18.76 -1.75
CA TYR A 168 3.59 17.91 -2.91
C TYR A 168 2.38 17.54 -3.79
N SER A 169 1.26 18.25 -3.71
CA SER A 169 0.10 17.99 -4.58
C SER A 169 0.35 18.25 -6.09
N ARG A 170 1.61 18.37 -6.54
CA ARG A 170 2.00 18.81 -7.89
C ARG A 170 3.23 18.12 -8.48
N ALA A 171 3.89 17.20 -7.79
CA ALA A 171 5.04 16.50 -8.37
C ALA A 171 4.63 15.08 -8.69
N GLU A 172 4.14 14.86 -9.90
CA GLU A 172 4.50 13.79 -10.85
C GLU A 172 3.69 14.09 -12.13
N GLY A 173 4.42 14.49 -13.17
CA GLY A 173 3.93 14.64 -14.54
C GLY A 173 4.57 13.59 -15.42
#